data_AF-A0A7G9T7L4-F1
#
_entry.id   AF-A0A7G9T7L4-F1
#
_cell.length_a   1.000
_cell.length_b   1.000
_cell.length_c   1.000
_cell.angle_alpha   90.00
_cell.angle_beta   90.00
_cell.angle_gamma   90.00
#
_symmetry.space_group_name_H-M   'P 1'
#
loop_
_entity.id
_entity.type
_entity.pdbx_description
1 polymer ?
#
loop_
_entity_poly.entity_id
_entity_poly.type
_entity_poly.pdbx_seq_one_letter_code
_entity_poly.pdbx_strand_id
1 'polypeptide(L)'
;MQTRHKKTKRRLVFENIASVVLMIITVFFAASALTALIISIEQVTVFVMKGRWINTYTNVYGNAWGVVLWHFLMIFLIISYWSLLEVFHPLVEPGSYPINQYLNEQNEDQ
;
A
#
# COMPACT_ATOMS: atom_id res chain seq x y z
N MET A 1 -12.79 39.47 -14.84
CA MET A 1 -13.30 38.07 -14.73
C MET A 1 -12.12 37.12 -14.52
N GLN A 2 -11.49 37.13 -13.34
CA GLN A 2 -10.15 36.51 -13.13
C GLN A 2 -10.06 35.65 -11.84
N THR A 3 -11.19 35.19 -11.32
CA THR A 3 -11.27 34.48 -10.03
C THR A 3 -11.50 32.97 -10.14
N ARG A 4 -11.81 32.44 -11.34
CA ARG A 4 -12.10 31.00 -11.53
C ARG A 4 -10.86 30.09 -11.47
N HIS A 5 -9.66 30.60 -11.77
CA HIS A 5 -8.46 29.76 -11.94
C HIS A 5 -7.80 29.32 -10.61
N LYS A 6 -7.99 30.07 -9.51
CA LYS A 6 -7.43 29.75 -8.18
C LYS A 6 -8.20 28.66 -7.42
N LYS A 7 -9.50 28.50 -7.70
CA LYS A 7 -10.32 27.44 -7.08
C LYS A 7 -9.89 26.05 -7.56
N THR A 8 -9.50 25.92 -8.82
CA THR A 8 -9.06 24.65 -9.42
C THR A 8 -7.74 24.16 -8.84
N LYS A 9 -6.74 25.06 -8.67
CA LYS A 9 -5.44 24.70 -8.07
C LYS A 9 -5.57 24.27 -6.59
N ARG A 10 -6.41 24.96 -5.81
CA ARG A 10 -6.66 24.56 -4.41
C ARG A 10 -7.39 23.23 -4.31
N ARG A 11 -8.42 23.03 -5.15
CA ARG A 11 -9.16 21.77 -5.20
C ARG A 11 -8.25 20.58 -5.54
N LEU A 12 -7.35 20.74 -6.50
CA LEU A 12 -6.34 19.72 -6.85
C LEU A 12 -5.43 19.37 -5.65
N VAL A 13 -4.99 20.38 -4.90
CA VAL A 13 -4.18 20.17 -3.68
C VAL A 13 -4.97 19.42 -2.61
N PHE A 14 -6.25 19.75 -2.39
CA PHE A 14 -7.10 19.04 -1.44
C PHE A 14 -7.39 17.60 -1.87
N GLU A 15 -7.62 17.35 -3.16
CA GLU A 15 -7.82 15.99 -3.70
C GLU A 15 -6.56 15.14 -3.52
N ASN A 16 -5.37 15.69 -3.80
CA ASN A 16 -4.11 14.99 -3.57
C ASN A 16 -3.87 14.70 -2.09
N ILE A 17 -4.14 15.67 -1.20
CA ILE A 17 -4.02 15.47 0.25
C ILE A 17 -4.99 14.38 0.72
N ALA A 18 -6.24 14.41 0.25
CA ALA A 18 -7.24 13.41 0.60
C ALA A 18 -6.79 12.01 0.14
N SER A 19 -6.28 11.86 -1.08
CA SER A 19 -5.74 10.60 -1.60
C SER A 19 -4.57 10.09 -0.77
N VAL A 20 -3.63 10.95 -0.39
CA VAL A 20 -2.49 10.57 0.47
C VAL A 20 -2.96 10.11 1.85
N VAL A 21 -3.91 10.81 2.47
CA VAL A 21 -4.47 10.43 3.77
C VAL A 21 -5.18 9.08 3.66
N LEU A 22 -5.97 8.87 2.61
CA LEU A 22 -6.70 7.63 2.36
C LEU A 22 -5.74 6.46 2.11
N MET A 23 -4.65 6.71 1.39
CA MET A 23 -3.54 5.76 1.21
C MET A 23 -2.94 5.35 2.55
N ILE A 24 -2.53 6.31 3.37
CA ILE A 24 -1.90 6.04 4.69
C ILE A 24 -2.83 5.19 5.56
N ILE A 25 -4.11 5.55 5.64
CA ILE A 25 -5.10 4.82 6.45
C ILE A 25 -5.23 3.38 5.94
N THR A 26 -5.41 3.20 4.63
CA THR A 26 -5.59 1.88 4.03
C THR A 26 -4.36 0.99 4.25
N VAL A 27 -3.17 1.53 4.01
CA VAL A 27 -1.89 0.84 4.23
C VAL A 27 -1.70 0.47 5.69
N PHE A 28 -2.06 1.37 6.62
CA PHE A 28 -1.99 1.11 8.06
C PHE A 28 -2.90 -0.07 8.46
N PHE A 29 -4.15 -0.09 8.00
CA PHE A 29 -5.07 -1.18 8.27
C PHE A 29 -4.59 -2.50 7.65
N ALA A 30 -4.15 -2.49 6.39
CA ALA A 30 -3.62 -3.67 5.72
C ALA A 30 -2.40 -4.25 6.46
N ALA A 31 -1.45 -3.40 6.85
CA ALA A 31 -0.27 -3.81 7.60
C ALA A 31 -0.65 -4.38 8.97
N SER A 32 -1.60 -3.77 9.68
CA SER A 32 -2.08 -4.25 10.98
C SER A 32 -2.74 -5.64 10.88
N ALA A 33 -3.60 -5.85 9.88
CA ALA A 33 -4.29 -7.12 9.66
C ALA A 33 -3.31 -8.25 9.33
N LEU A 34 -2.32 -7.96 8.48
CA LEU A 34 -1.32 -8.93 8.06
C LEU A 34 -0.34 -9.27 9.20
N THR A 35 -0.01 -8.28 10.04
CA THR A 35 0.75 -8.50 11.28
C THR A 35 -0.02 -9.42 12.23
N ALA A 36 -1.31 -9.16 12.45
CA ALA A 36 -2.16 -10.01 13.29
C ALA A 36 -2.27 -11.44 12.76
N LEU A 37 -2.36 -11.60 11.43
CA LEU A 37 -2.39 -12.90 10.77
C LEU A 37 -1.09 -13.69 11.02
N ILE A 38 0.07 -13.04 10.85
CA ILE A 38 1.38 -13.68 11.10
C ILE A 38 1.49 -14.15 12.54
N ILE A 39 1.14 -13.29 13.51
CA ILE A 39 1.16 -13.63 14.94
C ILE A 39 0.25 -14.83 15.22
N SER A 40 -0.95 -14.84 14.64
CA SER A 40 -1.92 -15.93 14.80
C SER A 40 -1.37 -17.25 14.24
N ILE A 41 -0.83 -17.24 13.02
CA ILE A 41 -0.23 -18.42 12.38
C ILE A 41 0.95 -18.96 13.20
N GLU A 42 1.80 -18.08 13.72
CA GLU A 42 2.93 -18.48 14.54
C GLU A 42 2.46 -19.17 15.84
N GLN A 43 1.46 -18.60 16.52
CA GLN A 43 0.90 -19.21 17.72
C GLN A 43 0.25 -20.57 17.44
N VAL A 44 -0.48 -20.70 16.33
CA VAL A 44 -1.08 -21.98 15.91
C VAL A 44 0.02 -23.00 15.60
N THR A 45 1.08 -22.61 14.90
CA THR A 45 2.20 -23.49 14.55
C THR A 45 2.91 -24.00 15.80
N VAL A 46 3.18 -23.12 16.77
CA VAL A 46 3.79 -23.51 18.05
C VAL A 46 2.88 -24.43 18.85
N PHE A 47 1.56 -24.17 18.84
CA PHE A 47 0.58 -25.05 19.49
C PHE A 47 0.61 -26.46 18.89
N VAL A 48 0.63 -26.58 17.56
CA VAL A 48 0.70 -27.88 16.87
C VAL A 48 2.02 -28.60 17.15
N MET A 49 3.16 -27.90 17.13
CA MET A 49 4.47 -28.52 17.31
C MET A 49 4.79 -28.91 18.75
N LYS A 50 4.38 -28.09 19.73
CA LYS A 50 4.73 -28.30 21.15
C LYS A 50 3.57 -28.86 21.98
N GLY A 51 2.35 -28.93 21.43
CA GLY A 51 1.15 -29.42 22.12
C GLY A 51 0.69 -28.52 23.28
N ARG A 52 1.16 -27.27 23.34
CA ARG A 52 0.94 -26.35 24.47
C ARG A 52 0.75 -24.94 23.96
N TRP A 53 -0.25 -24.23 24.49
CA TRP A 53 -0.42 -22.79 24.29
C TRP A 53 0.64 -22.06 25.12
N ILE A 54 1.81 -21.84 24.54
CA ILE A 54 2.87 -21.02 25.13
C ILE A 54 2.87 -19.69 24.39
N ASN A 55 2.91 -18.59 25.13
CA ASN A 55 3.14 -17.28 24.54
C ASN A 55 4.60 -17.20 24.04
N THR A 56 4.81 -17.58 22.77
CA THR A 56 6.12 -17.61 22.10
C THR A 56 6.82 -16.26 22.19
N TYR A 57 6.05 -15.17 22.09
CA TYR A 57 6.53 -13.80 22.09
C TYR A 57 7.16 -13.37 23.42
N THR A 58 6.65 -13.88 24.54
CA THR A 58 7.22 -13.60 25.87
C THR A 58 8.27 -14.63 26.29
N ASN A 59 8.06 -15.90 25.92
CA ASN A 59 8.86 -17.01 26.46
C ASN A 59 10.06 -17.40 25.58
N VAL A 60 9.97 -17.20 24.26
CA VAL A 60 11.06 -17.53 23.32
C VAL A 60 11.84 -16.28 22.89
N TYR A 61 11.13 -15.21 22.53
CA TYR A 61 11.78 -13.97 22.08
C TYR A 61 12.13 -12.99 23.20
N GLY A 62 11.58 -13.17 24.41
CA GLY A 62 11.84 -12.30 25.57
C GLY A 62 11.31 -10.86 25.45
N ASN A 63 10.78 -10.44 24.30
CA ASN A 63 10.18 -9.13 24.07
C ASN A 63 9.05 -9.18 23.04
N ALA A 64 7.83 -9.43 23.53
CA ALA A 64 6.65 -9.53 22.68
C ALA A 64 6.36 -8.26 21.88
N TRP A 65 6.45 -7.09 22.53
CA TRP A 65 6.17 -5.81 21.90
C TRP A 65 7.17 -5.46 20.81
N GLY A 66 8.46 -5.75 21.02
CA GLY A 66 9.50 -5.51 20.03
C GLY A 66 9.29 -6.34 18.77
N VAL A 67 8.94 -7.62 18.90
CA VAL A 67 8.72 -8.50 17.75
C VAL A 67 7.45 -8.11 16.98
N VAL A 68 6.37 -7.76 17.68
CA VAL A 68 5.13 -7.29 17.04
C VAL A 68 5.36 -5.98 16.28
N LEU A 69 6.05 -5.02 16.90
CA LEU A 69 6.39 -3.76 16.27
C LEU A 69 7.30 -3.96 15.05
N TRP A 70 8.25 -4.88 15.14
CA TRP A 70 9.13 -5.23 14.02
C TRP A 70 8.36 -5.78 12.82
N HIS A 71 7.47 -6.75 13.05
CA HIS A 71 6.62 -7.30 11.99
C HIS A 71 5.76 -6.21 11.36
N PHE A 72 5.13 -5.39 12.19
CA PHE A 72 4.32 -4.26 11.73
C PHE A 72 5.14 -3.31 10.85
N LEU A 73 6.33 -2.90 11.29
CA LEU A 73 7.18 -1.97 10.54
C LEU A 73 7.63 -2.55 9.20
N MET A 74 8.05 -3.82 9.16
CA MET A 74 8.48 -4.46 7.91
C MET A 74 7.34 -4.53 6.90
N ILE A 75 6.17 -4.98 7.33
CA ILE A 75 4.97 -5.09 6.47
C ILE A 75 4.51 -3.70 6.04
N PHE A 76 4.45 -2.76 6.97
CA PHE A 76 4.06 -1.38 6.69
C PHE A 76 4.98 -0.74 5.65
N LEU A 77 6.30 -0.89 5.78
CA LEU A 77 7.25 -0.34 4.80
C LEU A 77 7.09 -0.97 3.42
N ILE A 78 6.91 -2.29 3.34
CA ILE A 78 6.71 -3.00 2.06
C ILE A 78 5.43 -2.54 1.39
N ILE A 79 4.29 -2.57 2.10
CA ILE A 79 2.99 -2.18 1.54
C ILE A 79 2.99 -0.68 1.21
N SER A 80 3.54 0.17 2.09
CA SER A 80 3.64 1.60 1.83
C SER A 80 4.51 1.90 0.62
N TYR A 81 5.61 1.19 0.41
CA TYR A 81 6.47 1.38 -0.75
C TYR A 81 5.71 1.07 -2.06
N TRP A 82 5.03 -0.08 -2.13
CA TRP A 82 4.23 -0.46 -3.29
C TRP A 82 3.04 0.47 -3.53
N SER A 83 2.35 0.87 -2.46
CA SER A 83 1.22 1.79 -2.55
C SER A 83 1.66 3.20 -2.99
N LEU A 84 2.84 3.66 -2.55
CA LEU A 84 3.44 4.90 -3.02
C LEU A 84 3.71 4.83 -4.53
N LEU A 85 4.30 3.73 -5.01
CA LEU A 85 4.54 3.56 -6.43
C LEU A 85 3.23 3.62 -7.23
N GLU A 86 2.17 2.96 -6.77
CA GLU A 86 0.87 2.95 -7.46
C GLU A 86 0.19 4.34 -7.48
N VAL A 87 0.24 5.07 -6.38
CA VAL A 87 -0.39 6.41 -6.26
C VAL A 87 0.36 7.47 -7.06
N PHE A 88 1.69 7.35 -7.20
CA PHE A 88 2.52 8.35 -7.87
C PHE A 88 2.98 7.95 -9.28
N HIS A 89 2.72 6.72 -9.74
CA HIS A 89 2.94 6.39 -11.14
C HIS A 89 1.93 7.18 -11.99
N PRO A 90 2.38 7.95 -13.00
CA PRO A 90 1.46 8.59 -13.90
C PRO A 90 0.68 7.50 -14.64
N LEU A 91 -0.61 7.37 -14.32
CA LEU A 91 -1.58 6.86 -15.27
C LEU A 91 -1.46 7.78 -16.48
N VAL A 92 -1.11 7.21 -17.63
CA VAL A 92 -0.99 7.88 -18.93
C VAL A 92 -2.02 9.00 -19.04
N GLU A 93 -1.60 10.22 -19.42
CA GLU A 93 -2.51 11.38 -19.52
C GLU A 93 -3.78 10.97 -20.28
N PRO A 94 -4.99 11.16 -19.72
CA PRO A 94 -6.22 10.80 -20.40
C PRO A 94 -6.34 11.63 -21.68
N GLY A 95 -6.03 11.01 -22.83
CA GLY A 95 -5.98 11.65 -24.15
C GLY A 95 -4.62 11.54 -24.86
N SER A 96 -3.55 11.13 -24.17
CA SER A 96 -2.24 10.84 -24.76
C SER A 96 -2.11 9.34 -25.03
N TYR A 97 -3.05 8.80 -25.81
CA TYR A 97 -2.83 7.50 -26.44
C TYR A 97 -1.92 7.76 -27.64
N PRO A 98 -0.83 7.00 -27.84
CA PRO A 98 -0.08 7.05 -29.08
C PRO A 98 -0.92 6.41 -30.20
N ILE A 99 -1.99 7.08 -30.64
CA ILE A 99 -2.88 6.63 -31.72
C ILE A 99 -2.07 6.47 -33.02
N ASN A 100 -1.02 7.27 -33.17
CA ASN A 100 -0.05 7.27 -34.26
C ASN A 100 0.54 5.86 -34.50
N GLN A 101 0.71 5.06 -33.44
CA GLN A 101 1.24 3.71 -33.55
C GLN A 101 0.26 2.78 -34.29
N TYR A 102 -1.04 2.90 -34.02
CA TYR A 102 -2.08 2.09 -34.66
C TYR A 102 -2.45 2.58 -36.07
N LEU A 103 -2.21 3.87 -36.35
CA LEU A 103 -2.46 4.45 -37.67
C LEU A 103 -1.35 4.13 -38.68
N ASN A 104 -0.10 3.99 -38.24
CA ASN A 104 1.00 3.64 -39.16
C ASN A 104 0.99 2.16 -39.54
N GLU A 105 0.67 1.25 -38.62
CA GLU A 105 0.57 -0.18 -38.92
C GLU A 105 -0.53 -0.45 -39.97
N GLN A 106 -1.65 0.27 -39.91
CA GLN A 106 -2.76 0.09 -40.85
C GLN A 106 -2.49 0.68 -42.26
N ASN A 107 -1.50 1.57 -42.39
CA ASN A 107 -1.11 2.18 -43.67
C ASN A 107 0.06 1.46 -44.37
N GLU A 108 0.75 0.54 -43.67
CA GLU A 108 1.80 -0.31 -44.29
C GLU A 108 1.23 -1.59 -44.92
N ASP A 109 -0.03 -1.94 -44.59
CA ASP A 109 -0.76 -3.10 -45.14
C ASP A 109 -1.63 -2.77 -46.38
N GLN A 110 -1.52 -1.56 -46.96
CA GLN A 110 -2.18 -1.15 -48.22
C GLN A 110 -1.17 -0.93 -49.35
#